data_AF-A0A7J4FJ37-F1
#
_entry.id   AF-A0A7J4FJ37-F1
#
_cell.length_a   1.000
_cell.length_b   1.000
_cell.length_c   1.000
_cell.angle_alpha   90.00
_cell.angle_beta   90.00
_cell.angle_gamma   90.00
#
_symmetry.space_group_name_H-M   'P 1'
#
loop_
_entity.id
_entity.type
_entity.pdbx_description
1 polymer ?
#
loop_
_entity_poly.entity_id
_entity_poly.type
_entity_poly.pdbx_seq_one_letter_code
_entity_poly.pdbx_strand_id
1 'polypeptide(L)'
;DGFRHSLEDVALVSDHVRMETYGEKFMMSAKGDIMGANIELKKGSDALLSLEVKEPSRATYPLSYLSDIVKAASATSDIVALEFSTDMPVRLDFKQPYDGSLVYYLAPRIEVE
;
A
#
# COMPACT_ATOMS: atom_id res chain seq x y z
N ASP A 1 4.78 9.86 -5.31
CA ASP A 1 3.52 10.11 -6.06
C ASP A 1 2.77 8.88 -6.57
N GLY A 2 3.40 7.94 -7.29
CA GLY A 2 2.68 6.80 -7.88
C GLY A 2 1.81 5.99 -6.90
N PHE A 3 2.37 5.60 -5.75
CA PHE A 3 1.63 4.88 -4.70
C PHE A 3 0.46 5.68 -4.13
N ARG A 4 0.65 6.99 -3.90
CA ARG A 4 -0.41 7.88 -3.39
C ARG A 4 -1.58 7.97 -4.37
N HIS A 5 -1.31 8.21 -5.65
CA HIS A 5 -2.37 8.26 -6.66
C HIS A 5 -3.09 6.91 -6.77
N SER A 6 -2.36 5.80 -6.68
CA SER A 6 -2.98 4.47 -6.66
C SER A 6 -3.95 4.29 -5.49
N LEU A 7 -3.62 4.81 -4.30
CA LEU A 7 -4.52 4.80 -3.13
C LEU A 7 -5.75 5.70 -3.35
N GLU A 8 -5.57 6.88 -3.95
CA GLU A 8 -6.67 7.79 -4.29
C GLU A 8 -7.63 7.14 -5.29
N ASP A 9 -7.12 6.46 -6.31
CA ASP A 9 -7.92 5.76 -7.32
C ASP A 9 -8.77 4.62 -6.73
N VAL A 10 -8.18 3.77 -5.87
CA VAL A 10 -8.94 2.68 -5.23
C VAL A 10 -9.92 3.18 -4.18
N ALA A 11 -9.65 4.33 -3.54
CA ALA A 11 -10.54 4.95 -2.56
C ALA A 11 -11.83 5.51 -3.19
N LEU A 12 -11.87 5.72 -4.51
CA LEU A 12 -13.11 6.06 -5.22
C LEU A 12 -14.07 4.86 -5.33
N VAL A 13 -13.58 3.64 -5.07
CA VAL A 13 -14.31 2.40 -5.32
C VAL A 13 -14.71 1.68 -4.02
N SER A 14 -13.84 1.69 -3.01
CA SER A 14 -14.07 0.98 -1.75
C SER A 14 -13.40 1.69 -0.57
N ASP A 15 -13.83 1.37 0.64
CA ASP A 15 -13.18 1.80 1.89
C ASP A 15 -11.96 0.95 2.25
N HIS A 16 -11.71 -0.13 1.50
CA HIS A 16 -10.64 -1.09 1.76
C HIS A 16 -9.83 -1.39 0.50
N VAL A 17 -8.54 -1.60 0.68
CA VAL A 17 -7.64 -2.07 -0.36
C VAL A 17 -7.03 -3.39 0.05
N ARG A 18 -7.10 -4.35 -0.85
CA ARG A 18 -6.39 -5.61 -0.77
C ARG A 18 -5.05 -5.45 -1.50
N MET A 19 -3.97 -5.59 -0.75
CA MET A 19 -2.60 -5.59 -1.26
C MET A 19 -2.10 -7.02 -1.42
N GLU A 20 -1.49 -7.29 -2.57
CA GLU A 20 -1.03 -8.63 -2.93
C GLU A 20 0.34 -8.59 -3.61
N THR A 21 1.18 -9.56 -3.28
CA THR A 21 2.44 -9.80 -3.97
C THR A 21 2.56 -11.25 -4.41
N TYR A 22 2.99 -11.45 -5.65
CA TYR A 22 3.33 -12.76 -6.18
C TYR A 22 4.42 -12.62 -7.25
N GLY A 23 5.55 -13.33 -7.07
CA GLY A 23 6.70 -13.22 -7.96
C GLY A 23 7.26 -11.79 -7.99
N GLU A 24 7.17 -11.12 -9.14
CA GLU A 24 7.65 -9.74 -9.34
C GLU A 24 6.53 -8.70 -9.47
N LYS A 25 5.33 -9.03 -8.99
CA LYS A 25 4.16 -8.16 -9.07
C LYS A 25 3.72 -7.70 -7.70
N PHE A 26 3.42 -6.40 -7.59
CA PHE A 26 2.65 -5.84 -6.50
C PHE A 26 1.30 -5.37 -7.06
N MET A 27 0.20 -5.78 -6.44
CA MET A 27 -1.15 -5.48 -6.87
C MET A 27 -1.95 -4.85 -5.73
N MET A 28 -2.76 -3.86 -6.08
CA MET A 28 -3.75 -3.25 -5.21
C MET A 28 -5.12 -3.42 -5.85
N SER A 29 -6.05 -4.04 -5.12
CA SER A 29 -7.42 -4.20 -5.59
C SER A 29 -8.43 -3.66 -4.58
N ALA A 30 -9.50 -3.08 -5.09
CA ALA A 30 -10.65 -2.62 -4.32
C ALA A 30 -11.93 -3.06 -5.02
N LYS A 31 -12.89 -3.54 -4.24
CA LYS A 31 -14.20 -3.98 -4.74
C LYS A 31 -15.27 -3.18 -4.02
N GLY A 32 -16.07 -2.44 -4.80
CA GLY A 32 -17.31 -1.81 -4.35
C GLY A 32 -18.52 -2.61 -4.83
N ASP A 33 -19.71 -2.07 -4.58
CA ASP A 33 -20.98 -2.74 -4.89
C ASP A 33 -21.23 -2.88 -6.40
N ILE A 34 -20.81 -1.89 -7.18
CA ILE A 34 -21.11 -1.77 -8.62
C ILE A 34 -19.83 -1.88 -9.47
N MET A 35 -18.68 -1.50 -8.91
CA MET A 35 -17.43 -1.32 -9.64
C MET A 35 -16.25 -1.84 -8.83
N GLY A 36 -15.18 -2.22 -9.52
CA GLY A 36 -13.92 -2.68 -8.95
C GLY A 36 -12.75 -1.94 -9.58
N ALA A 37 -11.68 -1.74 -8.82
CA ALA A 37 -10.40 -1.24 -9.29
C ALA A 37 -9.31 -2.28 -9.05
N ASN A 38 -8.42 -2.44 -10.02
CA ASN A 38 -7.23 -3.28 -9.90
C ASN A 38 -6.04 -2.55 -10.51
N ILE A 39 -5.03 -2.29 -9.68
CA ILE A 39 -3.81 -1.58 -10.04
C ILE A 39 -2.65 -2.56 -9.90
N GLU A 40 -1.91 -2.75 -10.99
CA GLU A 40 -0.68 -3.56 -11.01
C GLU A 40 0.53 -2.62 -11.12
N LEU A 41 1.39 -2.63 -10.10
CA LEU A 41 2.67 -1.94 -10.13
C LEU A 41 3.78 -2.91 -10.53
N LYS A 42 4.53 -2.54 -11.56
CA LYS A 42 5.67 -3.32 -12.08
C LYS A 42 6.96 -2.80 -11.49
N LYS A 43 7.84 -3.74 -11.10
CA LYS A 43 9.19 -3.44 -10.62
C LYS A 43 9.96 -2.60 -11.64
N GLY A 44 10.62 -1.55 -11.17
CA GLY A 44 11.38 -0.62 -12.01
C GLY A 44 10.53 0.45 -12.71
N SER A 45 9.25 0.56 -12.38
CA SER A 45 8.44 1.72 -12.75
C SER A 45 8.67 2.88 -11.77
N ASP A 46 8.29 4.09 -12.17
CA ASP A 46 8.36 5.29 -11.32
C ASP A 46 7.55 5.14 -10.01
N ALA A 47 6.56 4.24 -10.00
CA ALA A 47 5.72 3.95 -8.84
C ALA A 47 6.25 2.81 -7.94
N LEU A 48 7.17 1.97 -8.44
CA LEU A 48 7.72 0.83 -7.70
C LEU A 48 9.22 0.66 -7.99
N LEU A 49 10.03 1.33 -7.17
CA LEU A 49 11.48 1.38 -7.29
C LEU A 49 12.13 0.00 -7.09
N SER A 50 11.67 -0.74 -6.09
CA SER A 50 12.17 -2.07 -5.75
C SER A 50 11.05 -2.95 -5.19
N LEU A 51 11.14 -4.25 -5.46
CA LEU A 51 10.24 -5.25 -4.90
C LEU A 51 11.05 -6.50 -4.56
N GLU A 52 10.93 -6.95 -3.31
CA GLU A 52 11.46 -8.23 -2.82
C GLU A 52 10.28 -9.04 -2.27
N VAL A 53 10.05 -10.23 -2.84
CA VAL A 53 8.97 -11.12 -2.41
C VAL A 53 9.61 -12.43 -1.95
N LYS A 54 9.51 -12.71 -0.65
CA LYS A 54 9.99 -13.96 -0.06
C LYS A 54 8.96 -15.08 -0.22
N GLU A 55 7.69 -14.73 -0.06
CA GLU A 55 6.55 -15.62 -0.23
C GLU A 55 5.34 -14.82 -0.75
N PRO A 56 4.41 -15.47 -1.46
CA PRO A 56 3.15 -14.83 -1.84
C PRO A 56 2.42 -14.32 -0.61
N SER A 57 2.09 -13.02 -0.58
CA SER A 57 1.49 -12.37 0.57
C SER A 57 0.25 -11.60 0.18
N ARG A 58 -0.77 -11.63 1.05
CA ARG A 58 -2.04 -10.94 0.83
C ARG A 58 -2.61 -10.39 2.13
N ALA A 59 -2.96 -9.11 2.15
CA ALA A 59 -3.65 -8.51 3.29
C ALA A 59 -4.56 -7.36 2.85
N THR A 60 -5.64 -7.15 3.59
CA THR A 60 -6.61 -6.08 3.34
C THR A 60 -6.46 -5.00 4.40
N TYR A 61 -6.51 -3.73 4.01
CA TYR A 61 -6.32 -2.60 4.90
C TYR A 61 -7.36 -1.51 4.66
N PRO A 62 -7.77 -0.76 5.69
CA PRO A 62 -8.65 0.38 5.53
C PRO A 62 -7.95 1.52 4.79
N LEU A 63 -8.56 1.98 3.70
CA LEU A 63 -8.00 2.98 2.80
C LEU A 63 -7.92 4.37 3.40
N SER A 64 -8.84 4.72 4.30
CA SER A 64 -8.82 6.01 5.01
C SER A 64 -7.51 6.21 5.76
N TYR A 65 -7.10 5.21 6.56
CA TYR A 65 -5.85 5.27 7.32
C TYR A 65 -4.61 5.29 6.42
N LEU A 66 -4.54 4.42 5.41
CA LEU A 66 -3.42 4.45 4.46
C LEU A 66 -3.31 5.81 3.76
N SER A 67 -4.44 6.36 3.30
CA SER A 67 -4.49 7.65 2.64
C SER A 67 -4.03 8.78 3.54
N ASP A 68 -4.49 8.81 4.79
CA ASP A 68 -4.12 9.85 5.75
C ASP A 68 -2.63 9.78 6.11
N ILE A 69 -2.10 8.58 6.35
CA ILE A 69 -0.68 8.34 6.63
C ILE A 69 0.18 8.83 5.45
N VAL A 70 -0.16 8.39 4.23
CA VAL A 70 0.61 8.75 3.02
C VAL A 70 0.52 10.24 2.72
N LYS A 71 -0.66 10.86 2.87
CA LYS A 71 -0.82 12.32 2.69
C LYS A 71 0.05 13.09 3.69
N ALA A 72 0.01 12.73 4.97
CA ALA A 72 0.79 13.40 6.00
C ALA A 72 2.31 13.27 5.73
N ALA A 73 2.77 12.09 5.34
CA ALA A 73 4.19 11.83 5.09
C ALA A 73 4.70 12.37 3.73
N SER A 74 3.81 12.56 2.74
CA SER A 74 4.19 13.06 1.42
C SER A 74 4.72 14.50 1.42
N ALA A 75 4.46 15.26 2.47
CA ALA A 75 5.01 16.61 2.63
C ALA A 75 6.52 16.61 2.95
N THR A 76 7.05 15.48 3.43
CA THR A 76 8.42 15.39 3.95
C THR A 76 9.23 14.22 3.39
N SER A 77 8.62 13.32 2.62
CA SER A 77 9.28 12.15 2.06
C SER A 77 8.69 11.74 0.71
N ASP A 78 9.56 11.52 -0.27
CA ASP A 78 9.18 11.06 -1.61
C ASP A 78 9.12 9.52 -1.72
N ILE A 79 9.81 8.82 -0.82
CA ILE A 79 9.99 7.37 -0.85
C ILE A 79 9.36 6.75 0.40
N VAL A 80 8.59 5.68 0.20
CA VAL A 80 8.06 4.84 1.28
C VAL A 80 8.50 3.40 1.05
N ALA A 81 9.02 2.75 2.09
CA ALA A 81 9.20 1.31 2.11
C ALA A 81 7.98 0.66 2.76
N LEU A 82 7.38 -0.30 2.05
CA LEU A 82 6.25 -1.07 2.52
C LEU A 82 6.70 -2.50 2.81
N GLU A 83 6.44 -2.98 4.02
CA GLU A 83 6.65 -4.38 4.39
C GLU A 83 5.34 -4.94 4.93
N PHE A 84 4.89 -6.04 4.35
CA PHE A 84 3.68 -6.73 4.80
C PHE A 84 3.81 -8.24 4.57
N SER A 85 2.97 -9.00 5.26
CA SER A 85 2.77 -10.43 5.06
C SER A 85 1.27 -10.73 5.10
N THR A 86 0.89 -11.98 4.86
CA THR A 86 -0.51 -12.38 4.84
C THR A 86 -1.18 -12.14 6.19
N ASP A 87 -2.28 -11.36 6.17
CA ASP A 87 -3.08 -11.00 7.36
C ASP A 87 -2.26 -10.46 8.56
N MET A 88 -1.12 -9.83 8.29
CA MET A 88 -0.27 -9.18 9.29
C MET A 88 -0.27 -7.65 9.12
N PRO A 89 0.09 -6.86 10.16
CA PRO A 89 0.20 -5.42 10.01
C PRO A 89 1.18 -5.01 8.91
N VAL A 90 0.83 -3.99 8.13
CA VAL A 90 1.76 -3.35 7.20
C VAL A 90 2.61 -2.34 7.95
N ARG A 91 3.91 -2.40 7.70
CA ARG A 91 4.88 -1.38 8.10
C ARG A 91 5.10 -0.41 6.94
N LEU A 92 4.90 0.88 7.18
CA LEU A 92 5.23 1.96 6.25
C LEU A 92 6.37 2.78 6.84
N ASP A 93 7.51 2.79 6.16
CA ASP A 93 8.71 3.53 6.57
C ASP A 93 9.01 4.65 5.58
N PHE A 94 8.79 5.88 6.01
CA PHE A 94 9.03 7.08 5.22
C PHE A 94 10.39 7.67 5.59
N LYS A 95 11.30 7.75 4.62
CA LYS A 95 12.63 8.33 4.81
C LYS A 95 12.54 9.85 4.93
N GLN A 96 12.90 10.38 6.09
CA GLN A 96 12.90 11.82 6.33
C GLN A 96 14.27 12.45 6.00
N PRO A 97 14.34 13.77 5.82
CA PRO A 97 15.61 14.48 5.75
C PRO A 97 16.47 14.24 7.00
N TYR A 98 17.79 14.39 6.86
CA TYR A 98 18.76 14.28 7.96
C TYR A 98 18.76 12.90 8.67
N ASP A 99 18.57 11.81 7.91
CA ASP A 99 18.56 10.42 8.41
C ASP A 99 17.45 10.11 9.44
N GLY A 100 16.37 10.90 9.46
CA GLY A 100 15.17 10.56 10.23
C GLY A 100 14.36 9.43 9.58
N SER A 101 13.63 8.66 10.39
CA SER A 101 12.65 7.67 9.92
C SER A 101 11.31 7.89 10.61
N LEU A 102 10.24 7.85 9.82
CA LEU A 102 8.88 7.87 10.31
C LEU A 102 8.21 6.55 9.95
N VAL A 103 7.96 5.72 10.97
CA VAL A 103 7.44 4.38 10.80
C VAL A 103 6.00 4.31 11.32
N TYR A 104 5.09 3.88 10.45
CA TYR A 104 3.71 3.55 10.82
C TYR A 104 3.49 2.05 10.74
N TYR A 105 2.63 1.55 11.63
CA TYR A 105 2.09 0.20 11.57
C TYR A 105 0.58 0.30 11.44
N LEU A 106 0.01 -0.37 10.45
CA LEU A 106 -1.43 -0.44 10.26
C LEU A 106 -1.88 -1.89 10.27
N ALA A 107 -2.78 -2.21 11.20
CA ALA A 107 -3.35 -3.55 11.31
C ALA A 107 -4.20 -3.88 10.06
N PRO A 108 -4.18 -5.14 9.62
CA PRO A 108 -5.03 -5.58 8.53
C PRO A 108 -6.48 -5.68 9.03
N ARG A 109 -7.41 -5.54 8.11
CA ARG A 109 -8.80 -5.92 8.31
C ARG A 109 -8.90 -7.42 8.11
N ILE A 110 -9.22 -8.15 9.18
CA ILE A 110 -9.58 -9.56 9.11
C ILE A 110 -11.05 -9.61 8.69
N GLU A 111 -11.30 -9.94 7.43
CA GLU A 111 -12.65 -10.34 7.01
C GLU A 111 -12.88 -11.76 7.52
N VAL A 112 -13.73 -11.87 8.54
CA VAL A 112 -14.27 -13.17 8.94
C VAL A 112 -15.31 -13.52 7.89
N GLU A 113 -15.03 -14.51 7.05
CA GLU A 113 -16.06 -15.14 6.20
C GLU A 113 -17.20 -15.72 7.04
#